data_AF-A0A1D2RBK7-F1
#
_entry.id   AF-A0A1D2RBK7-F1
#
_cell.length_a   1.000
_cell.length_b   1.000
_cell.length_c   1.000
_cell.angle_alpha   90.00
_cell.angle_beta   90.00
_cell.angle_gamma   90.00
#
_symmetry.space_group_name_H-M   'P 1'
#
loop_
_entity.id
_entity.type
_entity.pdbx_description
1 polymer ?
#
loop_
_entity_poly.entity_id
_entity_poly.type
_entity_poly.pdbx_seq_one_letter_code
_entity_poly.pdbx_strand_id
1 'polypeptide(L)' 'MKNSYSIKYVLPALIPELNYNDLEISDGGEVMLAYTQLKNINNKEIRKIRDNLLAYRKMDTLAIVKILEKLQNIINKKL' A
#
# COMPACT_ATOMS: atom_id res chain seq x y z
N MET A 1 -9.74 -19.57 0.23
CA MET A 1 -9.86 -18.24 -0.43
C MET A 1 -8.48 -17.84 -0.96
N LYS A 2 -8.35 -17.33 -2.19
CA LYS A 2 -7.03 -17.03 -2.81
C LYS A 2 -6.55 -15.58 -2.57
N ASN A 3 -6.95 -14.92 -1.48
CA ASN A 3 -6.64 -13.51 -1.18
C ASN A 3 -6.93 -12.52 -2.32
N SER A 4 -7.87 -12.85 -3.22
CA SER A 4 -8.17 -12.07 -4.43
C SER A 4 -8.81 -10.70 -4.16
N TYR A 5 -9.15 -10.42 -2.91
CA TYR A 5 -9.71 -9.14 -2.42
C TYR A 5 -8.66 -8.27 -1.72
N SER A 6 -7.38 -8.69 -1.68
CA SER A 6 -6.30 -7.81 -1.21
C SER A 6 -6.18 -6.59 -2.12
N ILE A 7 -6.00 -5.41 -1.52
CA ILE A 7 -5.79 -4.15 -2.25
C ILE A 7 -4.63 -4.23 -3.24
N LYS A 8 -3.62 -5.08 -2.96
CA LYS A 8 -2.47 -5.32 -3.85
C LYS A 8 -2.84 -5.97 -5.17
N TYR A 9 -3.94 -6.72 -5.21
CA TYR A 9 -4.48 -7.30 -6.46
C TYR A 9 -5.56 -6.41 -7.06
N VAL A 10 -6.40 -5.81 -6.22
CA VAL A 10 -7.51 -4.96 -6.69
C VAL A 10 -7.02 -3.67 -7.34
N LEU A 11 -6.01 -3.01 -6.75
CA LEU A 11 -5.47 -1.75 -7.26
C LEU A 11 -4.97 -1.86 -8.72
N PRO A 12 -4.02 -2.74 -9.07
CA PRO A 12 -3.54 -2.85 -10.45
C PRO A 12 -4.60 -3.40 -11.42
N ALA A 13 -5.59 -4.15 -10.94
CA ALA A 13 -6.70 -4.61 -11.77
C ALA A 13 -7.62 -3.45 -12.21
N LEU A 14 -7.78 -2.43 -11.37
CA LEU A 14 -8.62 -1.25 -11.66
C LEU A 14 -7.83 -0.09 -12.26
N ILE A 15 -6.56 0.05 -11.87
CA ILE A 15 -5.66 1.17 -12.16
C ILE A 15 -4.24 0.61 -12.40
N PRO A 16 -3.94 0.11 -13.61
CA PRO A 16 -2.70 -0.60 -13.92
C PRO A 16 -1.42 0.19 -13.63
N GLU A 17 -1.51 1.52 -13.60
CA GLU A 17 -0.39 2.43 -13.35
C GLU A 17 -0.01 2.51 -11.86
N LEU A 18 -0.84 1.99 -10.95
CA LEU A 18 -0.59 2.00 -9.51
C LEU A 18 -0.45 0.58 -8.96
N ASN A 19 0.63 0.34 -8.23
CA ASN A 19 0.93 -0.94 -7.58
C ASN A 19 1.93 -0.73 -6.43
N TYR A 20 2.29 -1.81 -5.74
CA TYR A 20 3.20 -1.79 -4.58
C TYR A 20 4.63 -2.25 -4.92
N ASN A 21 4.95 -2.54 -6.19
CA ASN A 21 6.19 -3.21 -6.59
C ASN A 21 7.44 -2.35 -6.37
N ASP A 22 7.30 -1.02 -6.39
CA ASP A 22 8.41 -0.09 -6.19
C ASP A 22 8.70 0.19 -4.70
N LEU A 23 7.96 -0.43 -3.77
CA LEU A 23 8.18 -0.28 -2.34
C LEU A 23 9.19 -1.31 -1.84
N GLU A 24 10.17 -0.84 -1.07
CA GLU A 24 11.16 -1.74 -0.43
C GLU A 24 10.49 -2.74 0.54
N ILE A 25 9.38 -2.34 1.17
CA ILE A 25 8.54 -3.22 1.98
C ILE A 25 7.12 -3.10 1.44
N SER A 26 6.61 -4.17 0.85
CA SER A 26 5.29 -4.21 0.24
C SER A 26 4.41 -5.30 0.84
N ASP A 27 4.92 -6.18 1.69
CA ASP A 27 4.12 -7.16 2.42
C ASP A 27 3.51 -6.60 3.72
N GLY A 28 2.24 -6.94 4.00
CA GLY A 28 1.55 -6.41 5.17
C GLY A 28 2.10 -6.99 6.48
N GLY A 29 2.53 -8.26 6.46
CA GLY A 29 3.21 -8.89 7.58
C GLY A 29 4.59 -8.29 7.82
N GLU A 30 5.36 -8.07 6.76
CA GLU A 30 6.68 -7.42 6.85
C GLU A 30 6.61 -6.00 7.40
N VAL A 31 5.62 -5.21 6.97
CA VAL A 31 5.37 -3.86 7.50
C VAL A 31 5.11 -3.90 9.01
N MET A 32 4.28 -4.85 9.47
CA MET A 32 4.00 -5.02 10.91
C MET A 32 5.25 -5.44 11.68
N LEU A 33 6.04 -6.38 11.14
CA LEU A 33 7.31 -6.80 11.74
C LEU A 33 8.28 -5.62 11.83
N ALA A 34 8.52 -4.90 10.73
CA ALA A 34 9.40 -3.73 10.68
C ALA A 34 8.96 -2.65 11.68
N TYR A 35 7.65 -2.41 11.82
CA TYR A 35 7.13 -1.49 12.82
C TYR A 35 7.43 -1.93 14.26
N THR A 36 7.23 -3.22 14.59
CA THR A 36 7.52 -3.73 15.93
C THR A 36 9.01 -3.67 16.29
N GLN A 37 9.88 -3.87 15.30
CA GLN A 37 11.33 -3.81 15.48
C GLN A 37 11.85 -2.41 15.82
N LEU A 38 11.12 -1.33 15.47
CA LEU A 38 11.52 0.05 15.80
C LEU A 38 11.82 0.29 17.28
N LYS A 39 11.27 -0.54 18.19
CA LYS A 39 11.51 -0.46 19.64
C LYS A 39 12.89 -0.96 20.06
N ASN A 40 13.57 -1.76 19.21
CA ASN A 40 14.73 -2.57 19.58
C ASN A 40 15.98 -2.29 18.73
N ILE A 41 15.96 -1.27 17.85
CA ILE A 41 17.04 -1.02 16.87
C ILE A 41 17.77 0.31 17.13
N ASN A 42 19.07 0.37 16.83
CA ASN A 42 19.92 1.57 16.92
C ASN A 42 19.52 2.68 15.92
N ASN A 43 19.84 3.92 16.27
CA ASN A 43 19.39 5.15 15.58
C ASN A 43 19.62 5.20 14.06
N LYS A 44 20.66 4.55 13.52
CA LYS A 44 21.01 4.63 12.10
C LYS A 44 20.02 3.89 11.18
N GLU A 45 19.43 2.81 11.65
CA GLU A 45 18.49 1.98 10.85
C GLU A 45 17.04 2.43 11.02
N ILE A 46 16.72 3.10 12.13
CA ILE A 46 15.38 3.65 12.41
C ILE A 46 14.87 4.54 11.28
N ARG A 47 15.74 5.40 10.71
CA ARG A 47 15.34 6.33 9.65
C ARG A 47 14.88 5.59 8.40
N LYS A 48 15.66 4.60 7.95
CA LYS A 48 15.33 3.79 6.77
C LYS A 48 14.01 3.04 6.96
N ILE A 49 13.83 2.39 8.12
CA ILE A 49 12.58 1.68 8.42
C ILE A 49 11.39 2.64 8.42
N ARG A 50 11.52 3.82 9.01
CA ARG A 50 10.46 4.84 9.01
C ARG A 50 10.12 5.31 7.60
N ASP A 51 11.12 5.55 6.76
CA ASP A 51 10.89 5.99 5.38
C ASP A 51 10.13 4.92 4.58
N ASN A 52 10.47 3.65 4.77
CA ASN A 52 9.77 2.53 4.13
C ASN A 52 8.32 2.37 4.63
N LEU A 53 8.10 2.45 5.95
CA LEU A 53 6.76 2.41 6.52
C LEU A 53 5.88 3.58 6.05
N LEU A 54 6.48 4.77 5.90
CA LEU A 54 5.79 5.95 5.37
C LEU A 54 5.45 5.78 3.89
N ALA A 55 6.36 5.24 3.08
CA ALA A 55 6.09 4.96 1.67
C ALA A 55 4.92 3.98 1.50
N TYR A 56 4.92 2.89 2.27
CA TYR A 56 3.81 1.93 2.30
C TYR A 56 2.47 2.57 2.71
N ARG A 57 2.45 3.34 3.80
CA ARG A 57 1.23 4.03 4.26
C ARG A 57 0.71 5.07 3.28
N LYS A 58 1.60 5.77 2.59
CA LYS A 58 1.23 6.71 1.51
C LYS A 58 0.56 5.96 0.37
N MET A 59 1.11 4.81 -0.05
CA MET A 59 0.50 3.99 -1.10
C MET A 59 -0.88 3.46 -0.68
N ASP A 60 -1.04 2.94 0.55
CA ASP A 60 -2.35 2.48 1.06
C ASP A 60 -3.41 3.58 1.00
N THR A 61 -3.04 4.79 1.43
CA THR A 61 -3.95 5.93 1.44
C THR A 61 -4.32 6.35 0.01
N LEU A 62 -3.32 6.47 -0.87
CA LEU A 62 -3.51 6.84 -2.27
C LEU A 62 -4.36 5.80 -3.01
N ALA A 63 -4.09 4.52 -2.80
CA ALA A 63 -4.78 3.41 -3.45
C ALA A 63 -6.29 3.47 -3.18
N ILE A 64 -6.71 3.70 -1.93
CA ILE A 64 -8.14 3.79 -1.57
C ILE A 64 -8.81 4.98 -2.26
N VAL A 65 -8.17 6.15 -2.27
CA VAL A 65 -8.72 7.35 -2.95
C VAL A 65 -8.87 7.08 -4.44
N LYS A 66 -7.85 6.52 -5.08
CA LYS A 66 -7.85 6.26 -6.53
C LYS A 66 -8.86 5.18 -6.92
N ILE A 67 -9.00 4.13 -6.11
CA ILE A 67 -10.04 3.12 -6.30
C ILE A 67 -11.43 3.75 -6.18
N LEU A 68 -11.67 4.58 -5.17
CA LEU A 68 -12.95 5.27 -5.00
C LEU A 68 -13.27 6.16 -6.19
N GLU A 69 -12.33 6.99 -6.64
CA GLU A 69 -12.47 7.83 -7.84
C GLU A 69 -12.79 6.98 -9.08
N LYS A 70 -12.11 5.85 -9.27
CA LYS A 70 -12.36 4.95 -10.40
C LYS A 70 -13.78 4.38 -10.36
N LEU A 71 -14.24 3.92 -9.20
CA LEU A 71 -15.58 3.37 -9.01
C LEU A 71 -16.67 4.43 -9.25
N GLN A 72 -16.50 5.63 -8.69
CA GLN A 72 -17.42 6.76 -8.93
C GLN A 72 -17.50 7.11 -10.41
N ASN A 73 -16.36 7.15 -11.12
CA ASN A 73 -16.34 7.38 -12.56
C ASN A 73 -17.07 6.30 -13.37
N ILE A 74 -16.97 5.02 -12.96
CA ILE A 74 -17.69 3.92 -13.62
C ILE A 74 -19.20 4.05 -13.41
N ILE A 75 -19.62 4.42 -12.19
CA ILE A 75 -21.04 4.60 -11.86
C ILE A 75 -21.61 5.81 -12.62
N ASN A 76 -20.92 6.95 -12.60
CA ASN A 76 -21.39 8.19 -13.19
C ASN A 76 -21.34 8.20 -14.74
N LYS A 77 -20.53 7.33 -15.38
CA LYS A 77 -20.52 7.15 -16.84
C LYS A 77 -21.64 6.24 -17.37
N LYS A 78 -22.37 5.56 -16.49
CA LYS A 78 -23.46 4.64 -16.84
C LYS A 78 -24.86 5.30 -16.80
N LEU A 79 -24.92 6.62 -16.60
CA LEU A 79 -26.10 7.47 -16.76
C LEU A 79 -25.89 8.39 -17.96
#